data_AF-A0A1X0A022-F1
#
_entry.id   AF-A0A1X0A022-F1
#
_cell.length_a   1.000
_cell.length_b   1.000
_cell.length_c   1.000
_cell.angle_alpha   90.00
_cell.angle_beta   90.00
_cell.angle_gamma   90.00
#
_symmetry.space_group_name_H-M   'P 1'
#
loop_
_entity.id
_entity.type
_entity.pdbx_description
1 polymer ?
#
loop_
_entity_poly.entity_id
_entity_poly.type
_entity_poly.pdbx_seq_one_letter_code
_entity_poly.pdbx_strand_id
1 'polypeptide(L)'
;MPVAVPEFQLLLTQLAADLGVKVERLLSRIDRLDQREALAFLTEAYPALAMPYLDLAAQTTATFYADQPVGPQPPGQEFVPDVPTDLVPADRLAASARWALLQAKPIPALQGSAMRAVFDGSRDTIIHNVDREKGARWARHASANACAFCRMLATRRAVYTSEAAATRVVGRGVDLTEADRRAIHGGLMTRDEALDRRAVYRNARQAAAAGKSVGNTRASIGRTRGTRPLGEKYHDHCHCVAVCVRPGDTYEPPAYVEQWEQDYMAAVRGAAKDGQTKGEYGAIDITAVVGRMEAIERERTAASVPAARTRPAGPAKDAAPAPKTGTDGPRGPKDPGGGGHTGLADPGDTPDPKDIAAWLDAEDAHRAAVEYWRRVDAEDLHSMPAPAAKPVTPMERAARELDEAIASGDDDRVERAAIALENLEDAERKAAQRKERRRERDRARRSAKVNAQSDEILAKIDQGYDPAEAEAEVTGKSVESIRRRDFTRMARLEGLPGDNFEQLLSSAFHKHISELAIEAENATNGFMLSARYDGKVNPKNLWYVSDKKAREMMSGDMAAWFDEHGGRITRQIFKKMVLSGQYSLRRYTATGEDFLQ
;
A
#
# COMPACT_ATOMS: atom_id res chain seq x y z
N MET A 1 31.89 13.62 -2.05
CA MET A 1 30.60 12.92 -2.20
C MET A 1 30.02 12.67 -0.82
N PRO A 2 28.69 12.53 -0.69
CA PRO A 2 28.11 12.21 0.61
C PRO A 2 28.62 10.85 1.12
N VAL A 3 29.03 10.80 2.38
CA VAL A 3 29.57 9.60 3.05
C VAL A 3 28.62 9.14 4.17
N ALA A 4 28.72 7.87 4.55
CA ALA A 4 27.92 7.26 5.61
C ALA A 4 26.39 7.34 5.42
N VAL A 5 25.92 7.46 4.16
CA VAL A 5 24.48 7.56 3.84
C VAL A 5 23.70 6.31 4.24
N PRO A 6 24.19 5.07 4.02
CA PRO A 6 23.49 3.86 4.45
C PRO A 6 23.31 3.79 5.97
N GLU A 7 24.33 4.16 6.74
CA GLU A 7 24.31 4.18 8.21
C GLU A 7 23.31 5.21 8.72
N PHE A 8 23.32 6.42 8.13
CA PHE A 8 22.35 7.47 8.44
C PHE A 8 20.91 7.03 8.16
N GLN A 9 20.67 6.41 7.01
CA GLN A 9 19.35 5.91 6.63
C GLN A 9 18.86 4.77 7.53
N LEU A 10 19.77 3.88 7.96
CA LEU A 10 19.47 2.81 8.90
C LEU A 10 19.01 3.39 10.25
N LEU A 11 19.70 4.41 10.75
CA LEU A 11 19.35 5.07 12.00
C LEU A 11 17.94 5.70 11.94
N LEU A 12 17.61 6.43 10.86
CA LEU A 12 16.26 6.97 10.66
C LEU A 12 15.19 5.88 10.59
N THR A 13 15.52 4.76 9.94
CA THR A 13 14.61 3.61 9.85
C THR A 13 14.38 2.97 11.22
N GLN A 14 15.42 2.86 12.06
CA GLN A 14 15.31 2.35 13.43
C GLN A 14 14.48 3.28 14.31
N LEU A 15 14.67 4.61 14.21
CA LEU A 15 13.84 5.59 14.90
C LEU A 15 12.37 5.46 14.53
N ALA A 16 12.07 5.37 13.24
CA ALA A 16 10.70 5.18 12.76
C ALA A 16 10.09 3.85 13.23
N ALA A 17 10.86 2.76 13.25
CA ALA A 17 10.41 1.46 13.72
C ALA A 17 10.09 1.46 15.21
N ASP A 18 10.96 2.07 16.03
CA ASP A 18 10.73 2.18 17.48
C ASP A 18 9.51 3.06 17.80
N LEU A 19 9.34 4.18 17.11
CA LEU A 19 8.11 4.98 17.19
C LEU A 19 6.88 4.16 16.80
N GLY A 20 6.98 3.34 15.74
CA GLY A 20 5.91 2.43 15.30
C GLY A 20 5.47 1.43 16.38
N VAL A 21 6.42 0.88 17.14
CA VAL A 21 6.14 0.00 18.30
C VAL A 21 5.44 0.76 19.41
N LYS A 22 5.86 2.01 19.70
CA LYS A 22 5.20 2.83 20.72
C LYS A 22 3.80 3.28 20.30
N VAL A 23 3.58 3.57 19.02
CA VAL A 23 2.26 3.85 18.44
C VAL A 23 1.31 2.66 18.62
N GLU A 24 1.78 1.44 18.35
CA GLU A 24 0.98 0.23 18.58
C GLU A 24 0.58 0.09 20.05
N ARG A 25 1.52 0.30 20.98
CA ARG A 25 1.24 0.31 22.43
C ARG A 25 0.31 1.44 22.87
N LEU A 26 0.36 2.60 22.23
CA LEU A 26 -0.55 3.70 22.49
C LEU A 26 -1.98 3.32 22.08
N LEU A 27 -2.14 2.77 20.87
CA LEU A 27 -3.44 2.36 20.34
C LEU A 27 -4.03 1.15 21.06
N SER A 28 -3.21 0.24 21.58
CA SER A 28 -3.73 -0.87 22.40
C SER A 28 -4.32 -0.41 23.75
N ARG A 29 -4.04 0.83 24.20
CA ARG A 29 -4.55 1.37 25.47
C ARG A 29 -5.90 2.07 25.33
N ILE A 30 -6.35 2.37 24.12
CA ILE A 30 -7.61 3.08 23.87
C ILE A 30 -8.82 2.15 23.73
N ASP A 31 -8.65 0.83 23.84
CA ASP A 31 -9.73 -0.17 23.73
C ASP A 31 -10.88 0.02 24.74
N ARG A 32 -10.64 0.75 25.82
CA ARG A 32 -11.62 1.06 26.87
C ARG A 32 -12.31 2.40 26.68
N LEU A 33 -11.81 3.23 25.77
CA LEU A 33 -12.35 4.55 25.45
C LEU A 33 -13.43 4.40 24.39
N ASP A 34 -14.48 5.22 24.49
CA ASP A 34 -15.35 5.39 23.34
C ASP A 34 -14.63 6.15 22.20
N GLN A 35 -15.22 6.17 21.01
CA GLN A 35 -14.60 6.80 19.84
C GLN A 35 -14.28 8.29 20.06
N ARG A 36 -15.13 9.01 20.82
CA ARG A 36 -14.93 10.43 21.11
C ARG A 36 -13.78 10.63 22.09
N GLU A 37 -13.75 9.84 23.15
CA GLU A 37 -12.67 9.84 24.14
C GLU A 37 -11.33 9.46 23.51
N ALA A 38 -11.32 8.46 22.61
CA ALA A 38 -10.13 8.05 21.89
C ALA A 38 -9.60 9.14 20.94
N LEU A 39 -10.47 9.84 20.22
CA LEU A 39 -10.09 10.98 19.36
C LEU A 39 -9.48 12.13 20.18
N ALA A 40 -10.08 12.47 21.32
CA ALA A 40 -9.58 13.51 22.21
C ALA A 40 -8.22 13.10 22.82
N PHE A 41 -8.11 11.88 23.34
CA PHE A 41 -6.86 11.37 23.91
C PHE A 41 -5.71 11.36 22.89
N LEU A 42 -5.96 10.86 21.67
CA LEU A 42 -4.92 10.80 20.64
C LEU A 42 -4.50 12.18 20.11
N THR A 43 -5.37 13.18 20.20
CA THR A 43 -5.05 14.57 19.83
C THR A 43 -3.89 15.12 20.65
N GLU A 44 -3.77 14.72 21.91
CA GLU A 44 -2.69 15.16 22.81
C GLU A 44 -1.57 14.13 22.91
N ALA A 45 -1.92 12.85 23.08
CA ALA A 45 -0.96 11.80 23.39
C ALA A 45 -0.04 11.45 22.21
N TYR A 46 -0.54 11.50 20.97
CA TYR A 46 0.27 11.15 19.81
C TYR A 46 1.33 12.22 19.47
N PRO A 47 1.02 13.53 19.43
CA PRO A 47 2.06 14.56 19.28
C PRO A 47 3.12 14.47 20.37
N ALA A 48 2.73 14.33 21.64
CA ALA A 48 3.66 14.19 22.75
C ALA A 48 4.57 12.96 22.62
N LEU A 49 4.05 11.86 22.04
CA LEU A 49 4.82 10.65 21.75
C LEU A 49 5.78 10.82 20.57
N ALA A 50 5.33 11.46 19.49
CA ALA A 50 6.06 11.53 18.23
C ALA A 50 7.14 12.63 18.22
N MET A 51 6.89 13.79 18.85
CA MET A 51 7.80 14.94 18.82
C MET A 51 9.26 14.63 19.21
N PRO A 52 9.55 13.85 20.28
CA PRO A 52 10.93 13.51 20.63
C PRO A 52 11.67 12.74 19.52
N TYR A 53 10.96 11.94 18.72
CA TYR A 53 11.55 11.22 17.59
C TYR A 53 11.87 12.13 16.41
N LEU A 54 10.98 13.09 16.16
CA LEU A 54 11.17 14.09 15.11
C LEU A 54 12.36 14.99 15.43
N ASP A 55 12.48 15.41 16.69
CA ASP A 55 13.61 16.16 17.20
C ASP A 55 14.93 15.37 17.08
N LEU A 56 14.94 14.11 17.53
CA LEU A 56 16.12 13.25 17.39
C LEU A 56 16.50 12.99 15.92
N ALA A 57 15.52 12.84 15.03
CA ALA A 57 15.75 12.71 13.60
C ALA A 57 16.36 13.99 13.01
N ALA A 58 15.89 15.17 13.43
CA ALA A 58 16.44 16.45 13.00
C ALA A 58 17.88 16.64 13.50
N GLN A 59 18.13 16.42 14.80
CA GLN A 59 19.47 16.53 15.39
C GLN A 59 20.46 15.58 14.72
N THR A 60 20.08 14.31 14.54
CA THR A 60 20.94 13.34 13.86
C THR A 60 21.21 13.76 12.41
N THR A 61 20.24 14.39 11.75
CA THR A 61 20.42 14.91 10.39
C THR A 61 21.35 16.13 10.34
N ALA A 62 21.28 17.02 11.33
CA ALA A 62 22.20 18.16 11.42
C ALA A 62 23.64 17.68 11.66
N THR A 63 23.84 16.68 12.52
CA THR A 63 25.15 16.02 12.70
C THR A 63 25.62 15.35 11.42
N PHE A 64 24.76 14.57 10.76
CA PHE A 64 25.08 13.96 9.47
C PHE A 64 25.50 15.00 8.43
N TYR A 65 24.82 16.15 8.38
CA TYR A 65 25.18 17.25 7.49
C TYR A 65 26.57 17.80 7.83
N ALA A 66 26.86 18.01 9.11
CA ALA A 66 28.14 18.53 9.59
C ALA A 66 29.31 17.60 9.25
N ASP A 67 29.08 16.30 9.32
CA ASP A 67 30.08 15.26 9.02
C ASP A 67 30.36 15.09 7.52
N GLN A 68 29.57 15.72 6.64
CA GLN A 68 29.82 15.63 5.20
C GLN A 68 31.10 16.37 4.79
N PRO A 69 31.91 15.80 3.87
CA PRO A 69 33.13 16.44 3.41
C PRO A 69 32.85 17.84 2.85
N VAL A 70 33.62 18.82 3.31
CA VAL A 70 33.60 20.19 2.80
C VAL A 70 34.91 20.51 2.09
N GLY A 71 34.83 21.25 0.99
CA GLY A 71 36.02 21.87 0.40
C GLY A 71 36.65 22.89 1.35
N PRO A 72 37.84 23.42 1.03
CA PRO A 72 38.50 24.44 1.86
C PRO A 72 37.58 25.64 2.10
N GLN A 73 37.33 25.97 3.37
CA GLN A 73 36.52 27.13 3.76
C GLN A 73 37.43 28.26 4.29
N PRO A 74 37.07 29.54 4.09
CA PRO A 74 37.79 30.64 4.71
C PRO A 74 37.78 30.52 6.24
N PRO A 75 38.90 30.77 6.94
CA PRO A 75 38.94 30.71 8.40
C PRO A 75 37.88 31.62 9.03
N GLY A 76 37.11 31.08 9.98
CA GLY A 76 36.04 31.81 10.67
C GLY A 76 34.74 31.99 9.88
N GLN A 77 34.62 31.39 8.69
CA GLN A 77 33.38 31.33 7.90
C GLN A 77 32.86 29.90 7.73
N GLU A 78 33.14 29.05 8.73
CA GLU A 78 32.70 27.66 8.72
C GLU A 78 31.17 27.58 8.85
N PHE A 79 30.54 26.84 7.94
CA PHE A 79 29.10 26.66 8.00
C PHE A 79 28.72 25.66 9.10
N VAL A 80 27.94 26.11 10.09
CA VAL A 80 27.41 25.27 11.18
C VAL A 80 25.96 24.89 10.89
N PRO A 81 25.67 23.60 10.64
CA PRO A 81 24.30 23.12 10.46
C PRO A 81 23.48 23.30 11.73
N ASP A 82 22.18 23.55 11.57
CA ASP A 82 21.22 23.70 12.67
C ASP A 82 19.94 22.93 12.38
N VAL A 83 19.11 22.75 13.39
CA VAL A 83 17.77 22.17 13.28
C VAL A 83 16.73 23.27 13.01
N PRO A 84 15.69 23.01 12.20
CA PRO A 84 14.59 23.97 12.03
C PRO A 84 13.86 24.21 13.36
N THR A 85 13.46 25.45 13.63
CA THR A 85 12.68 25.81 14.84
C THR A 85 11.29 25.21 14.85
N ASP A 86 10.68 25.07 13.66
CA ASP A 86 9.35 24.50 13.48
C ASP A 86 9.45 23.19 12.69
N LEU A 87 9.72 22.09 13.41
CA LEU A 87 9.51 20.74 12.87
C LEU A 87 8.01 20.49 12.64
N VAL A 88 7.64 19.28 12.18
CA VAL A 88 6.24 18.90 11.91
C VAL A 88 5.32 19.36 13.06
N PRO A 89 4.41 20.33 12.80
CA PRO A 89 3.63 20.96 13.86
C PRO A 89 2.72 20.00 14.62
N ALA A 90 2.47 20.26 15.91
CA ALA A 90 1.66 19.41 16.79
C ALA A 90 0.24 19.16 16.25
N ASP A 91 -0.39 20.21 15.71
CA ASP A 91 -1.72 20.16 15.08
C ASP A 91 -1.73 19.17 13.89
N ARG A 92 -0.64 19.13 13.11
CA ARG A 92 -0.52 18.18 12.00
C ARG A 92 -0.47 16.74 12.50
N LEU A 93 0.30 16.50 13.55
CA LEU A 93 0.41 15.17 14.18
C LEU A 93 -0.93 14.75 14.78
N ALA A 94 -1.61 15.65 15.49
CA ALA A 94 -2.92 15.41 16.08
C ALA A 94 -3.98 15.08 15.02
N ALA A 95 -4.01 15.84 13.93
CA ALA A 95 -4.90 15.60 12.80
C ALA A 95 -4.64 14.25 12.14
N SER A 96 -3.37 13.86 11.98
CA SER A 96 -2.99 12.53 11.50
C SER A 96 -3.46 11.40 12.43
N ALA A 97 -3.38 11.59 13.75
CA ALA A 97 -3.85 10.59 14.71
C ALA A 97 -5.37 10.41 14.64
N ARG A 98 -6.12 11.51 14.54
CA ARG A 98 -7.58 11.49 14.37
C ARG A 98 -7.99 10.79 13.08
N TRP A 99 -7.32 11.09 11.96
CA TRP A 99 -7.56 10.39 10.70
C TRP A 99 -7.30 8.89 10.83
N ALA A 100 -6.16 8.50 11.40
CA ALA A 100 -5.74 7.10 11.48
C ALA A 100 -6.75 6.26 12.28
N LEU A 101 -7.29 6.82 13.37
CA LEU A 101 -8.30 6.15 14.19
C LEU A 101 -9.60 5.83 13.42
N LEU A 102 -9.91 6.60 12.38
CA LEU A 102 -11.12 6.41 11.55
C LEU A 102 -10.90 5.43 10.38
N GLN A 103 -9.70 4.89 10.21
CA GLN A 103 -9.40 3.95 9.14
C GLN A 103 -9.83 2.52 9.51
N ALA A 104 -10.05 1.68 8.49
CA ALA A 104 -10.35 0.26 8.69
C ALA A 104 -9.25 -0.49 9.45
N LYS A 105 -8.00 -0.03 9.34
CA LYS A 105 -6.83 -0.56 10.05
C LYS A 105 -6.06 0.60 10.74
N PRO A 106 -6.44 1.01 11.95
CA PRO A 106 -5.86 2.19 12.60
C PRO A 106 -4.37 2.11 12.91
N ILE A 107 -3.88 0.94 13.34
CA ILE A 107 -2.47 0.75 13.72
C ILE A 107 -1.54 0.96 12.50
N PRO A 108 -1.71 0.22 11.38
CA PRO A 108 -0.89 0.45 10.18
C PRO A 108 -0.99 1.88 9.64
N ALA A 109 -2.17 2.49 9.69
CA ALA A 109 -2.38 3.86 9.22
C ALA A 109 -1.56 4.87 10.05
N LEU A 110 -1.59 4.76 11.39
CA LEU A 110 -0.82 5.66 12.25
C LEU A 110 0.68 5.38 12.18
N GLN A 111 1.09 4.11 12.05
CA GLN A 111 2.50 3.75 11.85
C GLN A 111 3.08 4.35 10.56
N GLY A 112 2.34 4.31 9.45
CA GLY A 112 2.76 4.95 8.19
C GLY A 112 2.90 6.46 8.33
N SER A 113 1.95 7.11 9.01
CA SER A 113 2.01 8.55 9.30
C SER A 113 3.20 8.93 10.20
N ALA A 114 3.45 8.13 11.26
CA ALA A 114 4.54 8.33 12.20
C ALA A 114 5.91 8.17 11.54
N MET A 115 6.08 7.12 10.73
CA MET A 115 7.26 6.93 9.92
C MET A 115 7.49 8.14 9.00
N ARG A 116 6.47 8.60 8.28
CA ARG A 116 6.59 9.78 7.41
C ARG A 116 7.03 11.02 8.19
N ALA A 117 6.48 11.25 9.38
CA ALA A 117 6.83 12.41 10.20
C ALA A 117 8.32 12.41 10.61
N VAL A 118 8.88 11.25 10.96
CA VAL A 118 10.32 11.09 11.26
C VAL A 118 11.19 11.43 10.04
N PHE A 119 10.86 10.86 8.88
CA PHE A 119 11.61 11.13 7.66
C PHE A 119 11.44 12.56 7.13
N ASP A 120 10.27 13.18 7.31
CA ASP A 120 10.02 14.58 6.98
C ASP A 120 10.86 15.50 7.87
N GLY A 121 10.98 15.22 9.17
CA GLY A 121 11.87 15.98 10.07
C GLY A 121 13.33 15.96 9.59
N SER A 122 13.81 14.81 9.13
CA SER A 122 15.14 14.70 8.52
C SER A 122 15.25 15.49 7.21
N ARG A 123 14.30 15.32 6.27
CA ARG A 123 14.34 16.00 4.96
C ARG A 123 14.27 17.51 5.10
N ASP A 124 13.38 18.00 5.96
CA ASP A 124 13.24 19.44 6.22
C ASP A 124 14.51 20.00 6.87
N THR A 125 15.24 19.21 7.69
CA THR A 125 16.55 19.61 8.23
C THR A 125 17.63 19.71 7.15
N ILE A 126 17.70 18.78 6.18
CA ILE A 126 18.63 18.91 5.05
C ILE A 126 18.30 20.16 4.23
N ILE A 127 17.03 20.35 3.88
CA ILE A 127 16.58 21.50 3.08
C ILE A 127 16.92 22.80 3.79
N HIS A 128 16.59 22.91 5.08
CA HIS A 128 16.91 24.07 5.92
C HIS A 128 18.39 24.45 5.87
N ASN A 129 19.29 23.46 5.96
CA ASN A 129 20.73 23.71 5.95
C ASN A 129 21.27 24.01 4.54
N VAL A 130 20.77 23.33 3.51
CA VAL A 130 21.16 23.63 2.12
C VAL A 130 20.75 25.04 1.72
N ASP A 131 19.57 25.50 2.13
CA ASP A 131 19.10 26.86 1.82
C ASP A 131 19.96 27.94 2.50
N ARG A 132 20.57 27.62 3.66
CA ARG A 132 21.46 28.51 4.40
C ARG A 132 22.91 28.46 3.93
N GLU A 133 23.37 27.32 3.41
CA GLU A 133 24.76 27.15 2.94
C GLU A 133 24.91 27.52 1.46
N LYS A 134 25.55 28.67 1.20
CA LYS A 134 25.74 29.16 -0.16
C LYS A 134 26.49 28.15 -1.03
N GLY A 135 25.85 27.71 -2.11
CA GLY A 135 26.42 26.78 -3.10
C GLY A 135 26.23 25.31 -2.75
N ALA A 136 25.65 25.00 -1.58
CA ALA A 136 25.20 23.65 -1.28
C ALA A 136 24.00 23.30 -2.16
N ARG A 137 23.84 22.01 -2.40
CA ARG A 137 22.69 21.43 -3.11
C ARG A 137 22.24 20.21 -2.33
N TRP A 138 21.17 19.59 -2.77
CA TRP A 138 20.75 18.31 -2.22
C TRP A 138 20.45 17.33 -3.35
N ALA A 139 20.61 16.05 -3.02
CA ALA A 139 20.26 14.95 -3.90
C ALA A 139 19.29 14.00 -3.17
N ARG A 140 18.42 13.35 -3.95
CA ARG A 140 17.60 12.26 -3.41
C ARG A 140 18.43 10.98 -3.40
N HIS A 141 18.56 10.37 -2.24
CA HIS A 141 19.20 9.07 -2.08
C HIS A 141 18.16 8.02 -1.74
N ALA A 142 17.97 7.07 -2.67
CA ALA A 142 17.04 5.97 -2.50
C ALA A 142 17.74 4.78 -1.81
N SER A 143 17.05 4.12 -0.89
CA SER A 143 17.57 2.90 -0.25
C SER A 143 17.74 1.77 -1.26
N ALA A 144 18.67 0.85 -1.02
CA ALA A 144 18.82 -0.36 -1.83
C ALA A 144 17.51 -1.19 -1.93
N ASN A 145 16.65 -1.14 -0.90
CA ASN A 145 15.35 -1.83 -0.89
C ASN A 145 14.18 -0.95 -1.38
N ALA A 146 14.45 0.17 -2.05
CA ALA A 146 13.42 1.12 -2.47
C ALA A 146 12.38 0.51 -3.43
N CYS A 147 11.14 1.01 -3.35
CA CYS A 147 10.10 0.62 -4.30
C CYS A 147 10.47 1.00 -5.74
N ALA A 148 9.85 0.34 -6.73
CA ALA A 148 10.18 0.54 -8.15
C ALA A 148 10.02 2.00 -8.61
N PHE A 149 9.05 2.72 -8.05
CA PHE A 149 8.90 4.16 -8.33
C PHE A 149 10.12 4.97 -7.86
N CYS A 150 10.61 4.72 -6.66
CA CYS A 150 11.80 5.40 -6.13
C CYS A 150 13.07 5.02 -6.89
N ARG A 151 13.20 3.75 -7.30
CA ARG A 151 14.28 3.28 -8.17
C ARG A 151 14.26 4.00 -9.53
N MET A 152 13.08 4.09 -10.16
CA MET A 152 12.87 4.85 -11.39
C MET A 152 13.21 6.34 -11.25
N LEU A 153 12.97 6.95 -10.09
CA LEU A 153 13.37 8.33 -9.86
C LEU A 153 14.89 8.48 -9.68
N ALA A 154 15.53 7.52 -9.00
CA ALA A 154 16.97 7.52 -8.77
C ALA A 154 17.78 7.43 -10.09
N THR A 155 17.26 6.72 -11.10
CA THR A 155 17.92 6.57 -12.42
C THR A 155 17.88 7.83 -13.26
N ARG A 156 17.01 8.79 -12.95
CA ARG A 156 16.83 10.00 -13.77
C ARG A 156 17.85 11.10 -13.50
N ARG A 157 18.80 10.86 -12.57
CA ARG A 157 19.88 11.76 -12.12
C ARG A 157 19.36 13.16 -11.73
N ALA A 158 19.46 13.52 -10.45
CA ALA A 158 18.84 14.71 -9.90
C ALA A 158 19.47 16.03 -10.40
N VAL A 159 18.96 16.58 -11.50
CA VAL A 159 19.04 18.02 -11.82
C VAL A 159 17.62 18.50 -12.07
N TYR A 160 16.96 18.92 -11.00
CA TYR A 160 15.65 19.56 -11.09
C TYR A 160 15.82 20.95 -11.73
N THR A 161 14.91 21.34 -12.62
CA THR A 161 14.99 22.62 -13.34
C THR A 161 14.69 23.84 -12.47
N SER A 162 14.19 23.64 -11.26
CA SER A 162 13.93 24.69 -10.26
C SER A 162 13.84 24.09 -8.85
N GLU A 163 14.08 24.91 -7.83
CA GLU A 163 13.89 24.57 -6.40
C GLU A 163 12.50 23.97 -6.15
N ALA A 164 11.47 24.60 -6.74
CA ALA A 164 10.11 24.11 -6.73
C ALA A 164 9.98 22.68 -7.31
N ALA A 165 10.62 22.39 -8.44
CA ALA A 165 10.57 21.04 -9.04
C ALA A 165 11.31 19.99 -8.21
N ALA A 166 12.24 20.45 -7.36
CA ALA A 166 13.01 19.63 -6.45
C ALA A 166 12.20 19.33 -5.18
N THR A 167 11.67 20.35 -4.52
CA THR A 167 11.05 20.22 -3.19
C THR A 167 9.56 19.87 -3.21
N ARG A 168 8.87 19.98 -4.36
CA ARG A 168 7.42 19.73 -4.48
C ARG A 168 7.01 19.15 -5.83
N VAL A 169 5.83 18.53 -5.90
CA VAL A 169 5.18 18.14 -7.15
C VAL A 169 4.83 19.41 -7.93
N VAL A 170 5.56 19.64 -9.03
CA VAL A 170 5.26 20.72 -9.98
C VAL A 170 4.50 20.17 -11.18
N GLY A 171 3.65 21.01 -11.75
CA GLY A 171 2.88 20.67 -12.94
C GLY A 171 3.79 20.57 -14.17
N ARG A 172 3.24 20.04 -15.26
CA ARG A 172 3.92 19.96 -16.54
C ARG A 172 4.40 21.36 -16.96
N GLY A 173 5.69 21.48 -17.22
CA GLY A 173 6.26 22.64 -17.91
C GLY A 173 5.84 22.69 -19.37
N VAL A 174 6.19 23.77 -20.07
CA VAL A 174 5.83 23.88 -21.49
C VAL A 174 6.80 23.09 -22.35
N ASP A 175 6.28 22.22 -23.21
CA ASP A 175 7.11 21.47 -24.16
C ASP A 175 7.69 22.43 -25.21
N LEU A 176 9.02 22.51 -25.28
CA LEU A 176 9.76 23.24 -26.32
C LEU A 176 9.72 22.43 -27.63
N THR A 177 9.38 23.08 -28.74
CA THR A 177 9.44 22.43 -30.06
C THR A 177 10.86 22.42 -30.61
N GLU A 178 11.07 21.63 -31.65
CA GLU A 178 12.36 21.60 -32.38
C GLU A 178 12.79 22.97 -32.90
N ALA A 179 11.83 23.84 -33.26
CA ALA A 179 12.14 25.20 -33.69
C ALA A 179 12.71 26.05 -32.54
N ASP A 180 12.18 25.91 -31.31
CA ASP A 180 12.75 26.61 -30.15
C ASP A 180 14.10 26.02 -29.77
N ARG A 181 14.26 24.68 -29.83
CA ARG A 181 15.55 24.03 -29.55
C ARG A 181 16.63 24.48 -30.54
N ARG A 182 16.28 24.63 -31.82
CA ARG A 182 17.17 25.18 -32.86
C ARG A 182 17.49 26.65 -32.60
N ALA A 183 16.52 27.46 -32.19
CA ALA A 183 16.75 28.86 -31.86
C ALA A 183 17.64 29.04 -30.61
N ILE A 184 17.46 28.19 -29.59
CA ILE A 184 18.31 28.15 -28.39
C ILE A 184 19.74 27.73 -28.77
N HIS A 185 19.89 26.66 -29.56
CA HIS A 185 21.20 26.19 -30.02
C HIS A 185 21.89 27.23 -30.93
N GLY A 186 21.12 28.00 -31.69
CA GLY A 186 21.62 29.10 -32.51
C GLY A 186 21.88 30.41 -31.76
N GLY A 187 21.68 30.45 -30.43
CA GLY A 187 21.87 31.65 -29.61
C GLY A 187 20.85 32.78 -29.87
N LEU A 188 19.77 32.49 -30.61
CA LEU A 188 18.76 33.48 -31.01
C LEU A 188 17.73 33.75 -29.90
N MET A 189 17.67 32.89 -28.89
CA MET A 189 16.86 33.07 -27.69
C MET A 189 17.37 32.19 -26.56
N THR A 190 17.09 32.59 -25.34
CA THR A 190 17.34 31.79 -24.14
C THR A 190 16.24 30.74 -23.95
N ARG A 191 16.55 29.72 -23.14
CA ARG A 191 15.57 28.68 -22.78
C ARG A 191 14.37 29.27 -22.03
N ASP A 192 14.60 30.26 -21.18
CA ASP A 192 13.56 30.89 -20.36
C ASP A 192 12.62 31.74 -21.23
N GLU A 193 13.18 32.52 -22.16
CA GLU A 193 12.37 33.25 -23.16
C GLU A 193 11.52 32.32 -24.02
N ALA A 194 12.03 31.14 -24.36
CA ALA A 194 11.28 30.13 -25.11
C ALA A 194 10.13 29.52 -24.28
N LEU A 195 10.35 29.30 -22.97
CA LEU A 195 9.33 28.80 -22.05
C LEU A 195 8.22 29.85 -21.81
N ASP A 196 8.59 31.10 -21.54
CA ASP A 196 7.65 32.21 -21.34
C ASP A 196 6.80 32.46 -22.59
N ARG A 197 7.45 32.42 -23.76
CA ARG A 197 6.75 32.56 -25.04
C ARG A 197 5.67 31.52 -25.23
N ARG A 198 5.90 30.29 -24.77
CA ARG A 198 4.91 29.21 -24.89
C ARG A 198 3.97 29.11 -23.70
N ALA A 199 4.22 29.86 -22.62
CA ALA A 199 3.40 29.82 -21.43
C ALA A 199 1.95 30.28 -21.68
N VAL A 200 1.74 31.11 -22.70
CA VAL A 200 0.45 31.74 -23.02
C VAL A 200 -0.08 31.35 -24.40
N TYR A 201 -1.39 31.46 -24.59
CA TYR A 201 -1.99 31.40 -25.91
C TYR A 201 -1.67 32.69 -26.67
N ARG A 202 -0.87 32.61 -27.73
CA ARG A 202 -0.54 33.77 -28.59
C ARG A 202 -1.38 33.86 -29.86
N ASN A 203 -2.13 32.80 -30.16
CA ASN A 203 -2.92 32.67 -31.38
C ASN A 203 -4.41 32.59 -31.00
N ALA A 204 -5.23 33.48 -31.55
CA ALA A 204 -6.68 33.54 -31.31
C ALA A 204 -7.40 32.23 -31.66
N ARG A 205 -6.98 31.53 -32.72
CA ARG A 205 -7.53 30.23 -33.11
C ARG A 205 -7.22 29.13 -32.09
N GLN A 206 -5.99 29.09 -31.57
CA GLN A 206 -5.60 28.12 -30.53
C GLN A 206 -6.26 28.44 -29.18
N ALA A 207 -6.40 29.72 -28.85
CA ALA A 207 -7.08 30.17 -27.64
C ALA A 207 -8.57 29.79 -27.70
N ALA A 208 -9.25 30.10 -28.80
CA ALA A 208 -10.67 29.78 -29.01
C ALA A 208 -10.95 28.27 -28.98
N ALA A 209 -10.10 27.45 -29.60
CA ALA A 209 -10.21 25.99 -29.56
C ALA A 209 -10.11 25.42 -28.13
N ALA A 210 -9.48 26.15 -27.21
CA ALA A 210 -9.35 25.79 -25.80
C ALA A 210 -10.33 26.56 -24.88
N GLY A 211 -11.25 27.35 -25.44
CA GLY A 211 -12.19 28.19 -24.68
C GLY A 211 -11.50 29.30 -23.87
N LYS A 212 -10.40 29.86 -24.37
CA LYS A 212 -9.59 30.91 -23.71
C LYS A 212 -9.30 32.08 -24.66
N SER A 213 -8.77 33.16 -24.10
CA SER A 213 -8.33 34.35 -24.86
C SER A 213 -6.83 34.37 -25.09
N VAL A 214 -6.38 35.15 -26.08
CA VAL A 214 -4.95 35.43 -26.27
C VAL A 214 -4.39 36.11 -25.02
N GLY A 215 -3.22 35.69 -24.55
CA GLY A 215 -2.62 36.13 -23.29
C GLY A 215 -2.92 35.22 -22.10
N ASN A 216 -3.94 34.35 -22.16
CA ASN A 216 -4.21 33.40 -21.08
C ASN A 216 -3.15 32.31 -21.02
N THR A 217 -2.79 31.89 -19.81
CA THR A 217 -1.89 30.76 -19.56
C THR A 217 -2.48 29.47 -20.15
N ARG A 218 -1.64 28.65 -20.80
CA ARG A 218 -2.08 27.39 -21.40
C ARG A 218 -2.54 26.40 -20.34
N ALA A 219 -3.63 25.68 -20.63
CA ALA A 219 -4.21 24.70 -19.71
C ALA A 219 -3.35 23.45 -19.47
N SER A 220 -2.25 23.29 -20.21
CA SER A 220 -1.25 22.24 -19.99
C SER A 220 -0.22 22.60 -18.91
N ILE A 221 -0.12 23.89 -18.56
CA ILE A 221 0.82 24.41 -17.56
C ILE A 221 0.18 24.28 -16.20
N GLY A 222 0.88 23.62 -15.28
CA GLY A 222 0.32 23.29 -13.97
C GLY A 222 -0.46 21.97 -13.93
N ARG A 223 -0.72 21.29 -15.06
CA ARG A 223 -1.29 19.92 -15.00
C ARG A 223 -0.30 18.95 -14.38
N THR A 224 -0.73 18.26 -13.33
CA THR A 224 0.08 17.31 -12.59
C THR A 224 0.49 16.11 -13.47
N ARG A 225 1.70 15.59 -13.28
CA ARG A 225 2.09 14.28 -13.84
C ARG A 225 1.69 13.21 -12.82
N GLY A 226 0.69 12.40 -13.15
CA GLY A 226 0.15 11.38 -12.24
C GLY A 226 -1.01 11.91 -11.40
N THR A 227 -1.45 11.13 -10.43
CA THR A 227 -2.62 11.41 -9.57
C THR A 227 -2.35 12.44 -8.47
N ARG A 228 -1.10 12.86 -8.26
CA ARG A 228 -0.72 13.78 -7.18
C ARG A 228 -1.10 15.24 -7.48
N PRO A 229 -1.69 16.00 -6.54
CA PRO A 229 -1.85 17.46 -6.59
C PRO A 229 -0.54 18.26 -6.79
N LEU A 230 -0.66 19.52 -7.22
CA LEU A 230 0.46 20.46 -7.23
C LEU A 230 0.86 20.81 -5.77
N GLY A 231 2.15 20.74 -5.43
CA GLY A 231 2.67 21.20 -4.13
C GLY A 231 3.18 20.12 -3.17
N GLU A 232 3.10 18.82 -3.49
CA GLU A 232 3.41 17.75 -2.52
C GLU A 232 4.89 17.38 -2.40
N LYS A 233 5.37 17.00 -1.20
CA LYS A 233 6.79 16.66 -0.96
C LYS A 233 7.12 15.15 -1.12
N TYR A 234 6.43 14.22 -0.43
CA TYR A 234 6.71 12.77 -0.42
C TYR A 234 5.44 11.93 -0.17
N HIS A 235 5.56 10.60 -0.13
CA HIS A 235 4.44 9.66 0.08
C HIS A 235 4.68 8.76 1.31
N ASP A 236 3.68 8.04 1.79
CA ASP A 236 3.77 7.15 2.97
C ASP A 236 4.74 5.98 2.77
N HIS A 237 5.34 5.49 3.85
CA HIS A 237 6.36 4.43 3.80
C HIS A 237 7.56 4.71 2.88
N CYS A 238 7.80 5.97 2.50
CA CYS A 238 8.98 6.36 1.73
C CYS A 238 10.20 6.41 2.65
N HIS A 239 11.13 5.45 2.49
CA HIS A 239 12.41 5.45 3.20
C HIS A 239 13.50 6.30 2.52
N CYS A 240 13.21 6.99 1.40
CA CYS A 240 14.22 7.80 0.72
C CYS A 240 14.68 8.96 1.60
N VAL A 241 15.98 9.20 1.66
CA VAL A 241 16.58 10.31 2.38
C VAL A 241 16.99 11.41 1.39
N ALA A 242 16.98 12.65 1.85
CA ALA A 242 17.71 13.72 1.18
C ALA A 242 19.15 13.69 1.70
N VAL A 243 20.13 13.87 0.81
CA VAL A 243 21.53 14.04 1.20
C VAL A 243 22.00 15.41 0.73
N CYS A 244 22.82 16.09 1.54
CA CYS A 244 23.43 17.33 1.10
C CYS A 244 24.61 17.03 0.15
N VAL A 245 24.80 17.89 -0.83
CA VAL A 245 25.97 17.95 -1.71
C VAL A 245 26.61 19.28 -1.39
N ARG A 246 27.69 19.24 -0.60
CA ARG A 246 28.37 20.45 -0.10
C ARG A 246 28.99 21.25 -1.26
N PRO A 247 29.26 22.56 -1.08
CA PRO A 247 29.87 23.37 -2.12
C PRO A 247 31.18 22.76 -2.67
N GLY A 248 31.29 22.67 -3.99
CA GLY A 248 32.46 22.09 -4.67
C GLY A 248 32.44 20.57 -4.83
N ASP A 249 31.42 19.90 -4.29
CA ASP A 249 31.27 18.45 -4.38
C ASP A 249 30.26 18.03 -5.47
N THR A 250 30.27 16.74 -5.83
CA THR A 250 29.33 16.14 -6.77
C THR A 250 28.63 14.93 -6.15
N TYR A 251 27.36 14.74 -6.50
CA TYR A 251 26.62 13.53 -6.13
C TYR A 251 26.91 12.40 -7.10
N GLU A 252 27.44 11.30 -6.59
CA GLU A 252 27.49 10.03 -7.31
C GLU A 252 26.46 9.07 -6.70
N PRO A 253 25.52 8.54 -7.50
CA PRO A 253 24.59 7.53 -7.03
C PRO A 253 25.33 6.26 -6.59
N PRO A 254 24.81 5.50 -5.60
CA PRO A 254 25.36 4.21 -5.23
C PRO A 254 25.43 3.22 -6.40
N ALA A 255 26.37 2.27 -6.36
CA ALA A 255 26.58 1.29 -7.43
C ALA A 255 25.31 0.50 -7.81
N TYR A 256 24.42 0.22 -6.85
CA TYR A 256 23.15 -0.47 -7.12
C TYR A 256 22.19 0.32 -8.01
N VAL A 257 22.36 1.65 -8.13
CA VAL A 257 21.54 2.49 -9.02
C VAL A 257 21.83 2.21 -10.49
N GLU A 258 23.05 1.78 -10.83
CA GLU A 258 23.42 1.38 -12.19
C GLU A 258 22.53 0.22 -12.67
N GLN A 259 22.30 -0.76 -11.81
CA GLN A 259 21.39 -1.86 -12.10
C GLN A 259 19.96 -1.37 -12.33
N TRP A 260 19.49 -0.40 -11.55
CA TRP A 260 18.16 0.18 -11.76
C TRP A 260 18.07 0.96 -13.06
N GLU A 261 19.15 1.57 -13.53
CA GLU A 261 19.20 2.28 -14.81
C GLU A 261 18.97 1.28 -15.97
N GLN A 262 19.57 0.10 -15.87
CA GLN A 262 19.32 -1.01 -16.78
C GLN A 262 17.87 -1.51 -16.69
N ASP A 263 17.35 -1.71 -15.47
CA ASP A 263 15.97 -2.16 -15.25
C ASP A 263 14.95 -1.15 -15.80
N TYR A 264 15.21 0.14 -15.61
CA TYR A 264 14.38 1.23 -16.15
C TYR A 264 14.39 1.22 -17.68
N MET A 265 15.56 1.08 -18.31
CA MET A 265 15.64 0.97 -19.76
C MET A 265 14.91 -0.27 -20.30
N ALA A 266 15.05 -1.42 -19.64
CA ALA A 266 14.34 -2.65 -19.98
C ALA A 266 12.82 -2.47 -19.83
N ALA A 267 12.38 -1.86 -18.73
CA ALA A 267 10.97 -1.57 -18.48
C ALA A 267 10.36 -0.60 -19.50
N VAL A 268 11.08 0.47 -19.88
CA VAL A 268 10.64 1.41 -20.92
C VAL A 268 10.53 0.73 -22.27
N ARG A 269 11.52 -0.06 -22.67
CA ARG A 269 11.50 -0.82 -23.95
C ARG A 269 10.37 -1.85 -23.96
N GLY A 270 10.18 -2.58 -22.86
CA GLY A 270 9.11 -3.54 -22.71
C GLY A 270 7.72 -2.89 -22.78
N ALA A 271 7.52 -1.77 -22.07
CA ALA A 271 6.27 -1.04 -22.10
C ALA A 271 5.94 -0.53 -23.51
N ALA A 272 6.95 -0.01 -24.22
CA ALA A 272 6.80 0.42 -25.61
C ALA A 272 6.45 -0.75 -26.54
N LYS A 273 7.15 -1.89 -26.41
CA LYS A 273 6.91 -3.11 -27.21
C LYS A 273 5.47 -3.62 -27.06
N ASP A 274 4.92 -3.51 -25.85
CA ASP A 274 3.58 -4.01 -25.53
C ASP A 274 2.49 -2.94 -25.73
N GLY A 275 2.83 -1.82 -26.38
CA GLY A 275 1.88 -0.73 -26.70
C GLY A 275 1.42 0.08 -25.48
N GLN A 276 2.02 -0.13 -24.30
CA GLN A 276 1.69 0.55 -23.05
C GLN A 276 2.36 1.94 -22.99
N THR A 277 1.89 2.84 -23.86
CA THR A 277 2.38 4.21 -23.99
C THR A 277 1.22 5.21 -23.93
N LYS A 278 1.51 6.48 -23.61
CA LYS A 278 0.52 7.56 -23.49
C LYS A 278 0.51 8.48 -24.69
N GLY A 279 -0.69 8.71 -25.24
CA GLY A 279 -0.94 9.67 -26.31
C GLY A 279 -0.52 9.18 -27.70
N GLU A 280 -0.85 9.98 -28.72
CA GLU A 280 -0.71 9.66 -30.14
C GLU A 280 0.73 9.35 -30.58
N TYR A 281 1.74 9.83 -29.83
CA TYR A 281 3.16 9.70 -30.18
C TYR A 281 3.95 8.74 -29.28
N GLY A 282 3.25 7.92 -28.49
CA GLY A 282 3.87 6.87 -27.68
C GLY A 282 4.73 7.38 -26.52
N ALA A 283 4.27 8.41 -25.79
CA ALA A 283 5.00 8.88 -24.61
C ALA A 283 5.08 7.80 -23.53
N ILE A 284 6.10 7.86 -22.67
CA ILE A 284 6.28 6.88 -21.60
C ILE A 284 5.05 6.84 -20.68
N ASP A 285 4.45 5.66 -20.52
CA ASP A 285 3.50 5.42 -19.44
C ASP A 285 4.25 5.04 -18.16
N ILE A 286 4.32 6.01 -17.23
CA ILE A 286 5.02 5.84 -15.95
C ILE A 286 4.47 4.65 -15.16
N THR A 287 3.15 4.42 -15.18
CA THR A 287 2.53 3.32 -14.43
C THR A 287 2.97 1.96 -14.99
N ALA A 288 2.98 1.81 -16.31
CA ALA A 288 3.45 0.60 -16.98
C ALA A 288 4.94 0.34 -16.74
N VAL A 289 5.76 1.39 -16.76
CA VAL A 289 7.20 1.28 -16.50
C VAL A 289 7.48 0.87 -15.05
N VAL A 290 6.82 1.49 -14.06
CA VAL A 290 6.99 1.13 -12.65
C VAL A 290 6.58 -0.33 -12.42
N GLY A 291 5.43 -0.77 -12.94
CA GLY A 291 4.97 -2.15 -12.80
C GLY A 291 5.94 -3.19 -13.41
N ARG A 292 6.62 -2.85 -14.51
CA ARG A 292 7.67 -3.70 -15.10
C ARG A 292 8.95 -3.71 -14.29
N MET A 293 9.38 -2.57 -13.76
CA MET A 293 10.55 -2.53 -12.87
C MET A 293 10.32 -3.40 -11.62
N GLU A 294 9.10 -3.46 -11.10
CA GLU A 294 8.76 -4.41 -10.03
C GLU A 294 8.81 -5.87 -10.48
N ALA A 295 8.33 -6.18 -11.69
CA ALA A 295 8.39 -7.54 -12.21
C ALA A 295 9.84 -8.02 -12.37
N ILE A 296 10.71 -7.17 -12.94
CA ILE A 296 12.15 -7.42 -13.07
C ILE A 296 12.77 -7.69 -11.69
N GLU A 297 12.41 -6.90 -10.67
CA GLU A 297 12.90 -7.14 -9.32
C GLU A 297 12.42 -8.47 -8.75
N ARG A 298 11.12 -8.78 -8.87
CA ARG A 298 10.56 -10.02 -8.34
C ARG A 298 11.22 -11.24 -8.97
N GLU A 299 11.45 -11.20 -10.29
CA GLU A 299 12.16 -12.25 -11.03
C GLU A 299 13.61 -12.40 -10.54
N ARG A 300 14.33 -11.29 -10.34
CA ARG A 300 15.71 -11.30 -9.84
C ARG A 300 15.79 -11.81 -8.40
N THR A 301 14.90 -11.37 -7.52
CA THR A 301 14.85 -11.85 -6.13
C THR A 301 14.54 -13.35 -6.08
N ALA A 302 13.59 -13.82 -6.89
CA ALA A 302 13.30 -15.25 -7.03
C ALA A 302 14.52 -16.05 -7.54
N ALA A 303 15.31 -15.49 -8.45
CA ALA A 303 16.54 -16.12 -8.96
C ALA A 303 17.71 -16.11 -7.97
N SER A 304 17.72 -15.18 -7.00
CA SER A 304 18.80 -15.02 -6.00
C SER A 304 18.67 -15.94 -4.77
N VAL A 305 17.51 -16.55 -4.55
CA VAL A 305 17.29 -17.52 -3.46
C VAL A 305 17.93 -18.86 -3.85
N PRO A 306 18.97 -19.36 -3.15
CA PRO A 306 19.54 -20.66 -3.46
C PRO A 306 18.48 -21.74 -3.25
N ALA A 307 18.29 -22.60 -4.25
CA ALA A 307 17.42 -23.76 -4.14
C ALA A 307 17.78 -24.53 -2.86
N ALA A 308 16.84 -24.57 -1.90
CA ALA A 308 17.03 -25.29 -0.66
C ALA A 308 17.46 -26.72 -1.00
N ARG A 309 18.67 -27.10 -0.58
CA ARG A 309 19.21 -28.45 -0.77
C ARG A 309 18.20 -29.44 -0.22
N THR A 310 17.60 -30.22 -1.10
CA THR A 310 16.82 -31.41 -0.76
C THR A 310 17.69 -32.30 0.11
N ARG A 311 17.34 -32.45 1.40
CA ARG A 311 17.99 -33.43 2.28
C ARG A 311 17.69 -34.83 1.72
N PRO A 312 18.69 -35.71 1.56
CA PRO A 312 18.44 -37.08 1.18
C PRO A 312 17.73 -37.81 2.32
N ALA A 313 16.75 -38.64 1.97
CA ALA A 313 16.00 -39.46 2.90
C ALA A 313 16.95 -40.43 3.65
N GLY A 314 17.05 -40.27 4.97
CA GLY A 314 17.70 -41.24 5.85
C GLY A 314 16.74 -42.40 6.18
N PRO A 315 17.27 -43.58 6.55
CA PRO A 315 16.50 -44.81 6.61
C PRO A 315 15.55 -44.83 7.81
N ALA A 316 14.39 -45.45 7.57
CA ALA A 316 13.32 -45.63 8.54
C ALA A 316 13.81 -46.39 9.78
N LYS A 317 13.46 -45.88 10.96
CA LYS A 317 13.53 -46.64 12.21
C LYS A 317 12.12 -46.84 12.75
N ASP A 318 11.87 -48.10 13.09
CA ASP A 318 10.64 -48.65 13.60
C ASP A 318 10.19 -47.99 14.90
N ALA A 319 8.91 -47.63 14.97
CA ALA A 319 8.22 -47.34 16.21
C ALA A 319 6.86 -48.07 16.20
N ALA A 320 6.67 -48.91 17.21
CA ALA A 320 5.45 -49.65 17.52
C ALA A 320 4.26 -48.71 17.86
N PRO A 321 3.01 -49.20 17.83
CA PRO A 321 1.84 -48.36 17.61
C PRO A 321 1.28 -47.75 18.90
N ALA A 322 0.95 -46.46 18.86
CA ALA A 322 0.11 -45.78 19.85
C ALA A 322 -1.36 -45.75 19.37
N PRO A 323 -2.35 -45.74 20.27
CA PRO A 323 -3.74 -46.06 19.97
C PRO A 323 -4.46 -44.92 19.24
N LYS A 324 -5.35 -45.30 18.31
CA LYS A 324 -6.20 -44.38 17.55
C LYS A 324 -7.39 -43.95 18.41
N THR A 325 -7.50 -42.65 18.66
CA THR A 325 -8.78 -41.99 18.93
C THR A 325 -8.90 -40.82 17.97
N GLY A 326 -9.70 -41.01 16.93
CA GLY A 326 -10.13 -39.92 16.06
C GLY A 326 -11.27 -39.15 16.72
N THR A 327 -11.27 -37.84 16.52
CA THR A 327 -12.41 -37.00 16.12
C THR A 327 -11.88 -35.59 15.86
N ASP A 328 -11.75 -35.24 14.59
CA ASP A 328 -11.63 -33.85 14.16
C ASP A 328 -12.96 -33.14 14.43
N GLY A 329 -12.95 -32.22 15.39
CA GLY A 329 -14.02 -31.25 15.65
C GLY A 329 -13.56 -29.83 15.30
N PRO A 330 -14.49 -28.90 15.01
CA PRO A 330 -14.16 -27.65 14.33
C PRO A 330 -13.39 -26.67 15.21
N ARG A 331 -12.34 -26.11 14.63
CA ARG A 331 -11.46 -25.08 15.21
C ARG A 331 -12.27 -23.81 15.50
N GLY A 332 -12.54 -23.56 16.78
CA GLY A 332 -13.12 -22.30 17.27
C GLY A 332 -12.24 -21.08 16.97
N PRO A 333 -12.80 -19.86 17.08
CA PRO A 333 -12.19 -18.63 16.59
C PRO A 333 -10.93 -18.29 17.37
N LYS A 334 -9.82 -18.11 16.66
CA LYS A 334 -8.57 -17.59 17.21
C LYS A 334 -8.79 -16.15 17.69
N ASP A 335 -8.66 -15.94 18.99
CA ASP A 335 -8.22 -14.65 19.53
C ASP A 335 -6.78 -14.39 19.07
N PRO A 336 -6.42 -13.18 18.61
CA PRO A 336 -5.03 -12.81 18.42
C PRO A 336 -4.54 -12.11 19.68
N GLY A 337 -3.81 -12.82 20.55
CA GLY A 337 -3.22 -12.19 21.74
C GLY A 337 -2.34 -13.13 22.58
N GLY A 338 -1.04 -13.15 22.25
CA GLY A 338 0.06 -13.60 23.13
C GLY A 338 0.44 -15.08 22.98
N GLY A 339 1.70 -15.49 22.82
CA GLY A 339 2.98 -14.78 22.75
C GLY A 339 4.11 -15.83 22.67
N GLY A 340 5.28 -15.43 22.16
CA GLY A 340 6.54 -16.14 22.40
C GLY A 340 7.13 -16.91 21.22
N HIS A 341 7.63 -16.20 20.22
CA HIS A 341 8.97 -16.49 19.71
C HIS A 341 9.74 -15.18 19.63
N THR A 342 10.80 -15.11 20.44
CA THR A 342 11.85 -14.11 20.38
C THR A 342 12.59 -14.24 19.05
N GLY A 343 12.39 -13.28 18.17
CA GLY A 343 13.15 -13.14 16.93
C GLY A 343 12.92 -11.74 16.41
N LEU A 344 14.00 -11.01 16.19
CA LEU A 344 13.97 -9.74 15.48
C LEU A 344 13.07 -9.87 14.26
N ALA A 345 12.17 -8.90 14.06
CA ALA A 345 11.43 -8.81 12.81
C ALA A 345 12.45 -8.76 11.65
N ASP A 346 12.35 -9.73 10.74
CA ASP A 346 13.13 -9.74 9.51
C ASP A 346 12.72 -8.49 8.68
N PRO A 347 13.65 -7.71 8.11
CA PRO A 347 13.35 -6.43 7.45
C PRO A 347 12.55 -6.53 6.14
N GLY A 348 11.87 -7.65 5.87
CA GLY A 348 11.28 -8.01 4.59
C GLY A 348 9.75 -7.98 4.52
N ASP A 349 9.03 -7.74 5.62
CA ASP A 349 7.56 -7.72 5.62
C ASP A 349 7.02 -6.34 5.19
N THR A 350 7.32 -5.96 3.94
CA THR A 350 6.64 -4.84 3.27
C THR A 350 5.21 -5.27 2.90
N PRO A 351 4.18 -4.42 3.10
CA PRO A 351 2.84 -4.66 2.57
C PRO A 351 2.86 -4.91 1.06
N ASP A 352 1.97 -5.77 0.56
CA ASP A 352 1.86 -6.14 -0.87
C ASP A 352 1.86 -4.89 -1.78
N PRO A 353 2.85 -4.72 -2.68
CA PRO A 353 2.99 -3.56 -3.57
C PRO A 353 1.86 -3.41 -4.62
N LYS A 354 0.96 -4.37 -4.76
CA LYS A 354 -0.07 -4.36 -5.83
C LYS A 354 -1.16 -3.29 -5.71
N ASP A 355 -1.11 -2.41 -4.73
CA ASP A 355 -2.15 -1.40 -4.57
C ASP A 355 -1.60 0.02 -4.39
N ILE A 356 -0.61 0.39 -5.20
CA ILE A 356 -0.13 1.79 -5.29
C ILE A 356 -1.31 2.75 -5.48
N ALA A 357 -2.37 2.35 -6.21
CA ALA A 357 -3.58 3.17 -6.35
C ALA A 357 -4.37 3.29 -5.03
N ALA A 358 -4.73 2.19 -4.36
CA ALA A 358 -5.44 2.27 -3.08
C ALA A 358 -4.63 2.92 -1.96
N TRP A 359 -3.31 2.75 -1.99
CA TRP A 359 -2.39 3.40 -1.06
C TRP A 359 -2.24 4.90 -1.36
N LEU A 360 -2.31 5.34 -2.62
CA LEU A 360 -2.39 6.76 -2.99
C LEU A 360 -3.77 7.37 -2.64
N ASP A 361 -4.86 6.64 -2.84
CA ASP A 361 -6.21 7.07 -2.46
C ASP A 361 -6.34 7.21 -0.93
N ALA A 362 -5.68 6.33 -0.17
CA ALA A 362 -5.58 6.44 1.29
C ALA A 362 -4.80 7.69 1.74
N GLU A 363 -3.77 8.09 1.00
CA GLU A 363 -3.00 9.33 1.26
C GLU A 363 -3.81 10.59 0.94
N ASP A 364 -4.59 10.60 -0.15
CA ASP A 364 -5.51 11.69 -0.46
C ASP A 364 -6.59 11.83 0.63
N ALA A 365 -7.13 10.71 1.10
CA ALA A 365 -8.07 10.67 2.23
C ALA A 365 -7.43 11.16 3.54
N HIS A 366 -6.19 10.79 3.81
CA HIS A 366 -5.42 11.27 4.96
C HIS A 366 -5.25 12.79 4.91
N ARG A 367 -4.87 13.33 3.76
CA ARG A 367 -4.63 14.77 3.64
C ARG A 367 -5.89 15.60 3.71
N ALA A 368 -6.95 15.18 3.01
CA ALA A 368 -8.25 15.83 3.10
C ALA A 368 -8.75 15.83 4.56
N ALA A 369 -8.50 14.74 5.30
CA ALA A 369 -8.79 14.68 6.73
C ALA A 369 -7.89 15.60 7.55
N VAL A 370 -6.58 15.71 7.26
CA VAL A 370 -5.69 16.64 7.95
C VAL A 370 -6.11 18.10 7.74
N GLU A 371 -6.42 18.50 6.51
CA GLU A 371 -6.92 19.85 6.21
C GLU A 371 -8.29 20.11 6.84
N TYR A 372 -9.18 19.11 6.82
CA TYR A 372 -10.45 19.18 7.54
C TYR A 372 -10.21 19.42 9.02
N TRP A 373 -9.43 18.58 9.69
CA TRP A 373 -9.19 18.67 11.12
C TRP A 373 -8.45 19.95 11.52
N ARG A 374 -7.51 20.43 10.70
CA ARG A 374 -6.89 21.75 10.90
C ARG A 374 -7.87 22.90 10.81
N ARG A 375 -8.84 22.83 9.89
CA ARG A 375 -9.93 23.81 9.83
C ARG A 375 -10.84 23.70 11.04
N VAL A 376 -11.16 22.49 11.51
CA VAL A 376 -11.94 22.29 12.75
C VAL A 376 -11.21 22.90 13.96
N ASP A 377 -9.89 22.71 14.06
CA ASP A 377 -9.03 23.31 15.09
C ASP A 377 -8.97 24.85 14.95
N ALA A 378 -8.76 25.37 13.75
CA ALA A 378 -8.59 26.80 13.49
C ALA A 378 -9.88 27.63 13.65
N GLU A 379 -11.03 27.04 13.34
CA GLU A 379 -12.35 27.68 13.49
C GLU A 379 -12.92 27.48 14.90
N ASP A 380 -12.17 26.85 15.82
CA ASP A 380 -12.65 26.41 17.14
C ASP A 380 -14.04 25.76 17.08
N LEU A 381 -14.29 25.01 16.00
CA LEU A 381 -15.47 24.15 15.88
C LEU A 381 -15.42 23.00 16.92
N HIS A 382 -14.28 22.89 17.61
CA HIS A 382 -14.04 22.09 18.80
C HIS A 382 -14.46 22.74 20.12
N SER A 383 -15.02 23.97 20.14
CA SER A 383 -15.81 24.47 21.27
C SER A 383 -17.07 23.62 21.42
N MET A 384 -16.83 22.38 21.83
CA MET A 384 -17.79 21.51 22.44
C MET A 384 -17.99 22.07 23.84
N PRO A 385 -19.24 22.24 24.31
CA PRO A 385 -19.49 22.59 25.69
C PRO A 385 -18.68 21.64 26.56
N ALA A 386 -17.99 22.19 27.58
CA ALA A 386 -17.26 21.41 28.55
C ALA A 386 -18.10 20.19 28.92
N PRO A 387 -17.53 18.97 28.89
CA PRO A 387 -18.30 17.79 29.22
C PRO A 387 -18.99 18.08 30.55
N ALA A 388 -20.32 17.93 30.60
CA ALA A 388 -21.02 17.92 31.87
C ALA A 388 -20.20 17.02 32.78
N ALA A 389 -19.73 17.56 33.91
CA ALA A 389 -18.79 16.88 34.79
C ALA A 389 -19.26 15.43 34.92
N LYS A 390 -18.40 14.47 34.54
CA LYS A 390 -18.77 13.05 34.57
C LYS A 390 -19.35 12.81 35.96
N PRO A 391 -20.57 12.25 36.08
CA PRO A 391 -21.15 12.02 37.39
C PRO A 391 -20.15 11.15 38.15
N VAL A 392 -19.58 11.73 39.22
CA VAL A 392 -18.51 11.11 40.01
C VAL A 392 -18.94 9.69 40.31
N THR A 393 -18.16 8.70 39.88
CA THR A 393 -18.56 7.30 40.02
C THR A 393 -18.69 6.93 41.50
N PRO A 394 -19.48 5.91 41.86
CA PRO A 394 -19.52 5.42 43.24
C PRO A 394 -18.12 5.13 43.81
N MET A 395 -17.20 4.62 42.98
CA MET A 395 -15.81 4.35 43.34
C MET A 395 -15.03 5.64 43.64
N GLU A 396 -15.09 6.64 42.74
CA GLU A 396 -14.42 7.93 42.94
C GLU A 396 -14.97 8.69 44.14
N ARG A 397 -16.28 8.58 44.43
CA ARG A 397 -16.88 9.17 45.64
C ARG A 397 -16.37 8.48 46.91
N ALA A 398 -16.27 7.15 46.90
CA ALA A 398 -15.76 6.39 48.04
C ALA A 398 -14.26 6.65 48.29
N ALA A 399 -13.46 6.75 47.23
CA ALA A 399 -12.05 7.11 47.32
C ALA A 399 -11.88 8.53 47.89
N ARG A 400 -12.68 9.50 47.41
CA ARG A 400 -12.62 10.87 47.94
C ARG A 400 -13.07 10.95 49.40
N GLU A 401 -14.08 10.19 49.81
CA GLU A 401 -14.50 10.10 51.21
C GLU A 401 -13.40 9.51 52.09
N LEU A 402 -12.65 8.51 51.61
CA LEU A 402 -11.50 7.96 52.30
C LEU A 402 -10.38 8.99 52.46
N ASP A 403 -10.05 9.72 51.40
CA ASP A 403 -9.04 10.78 51.44
C ASP A 403 -9.43 11.92 52.42
N GLU A 404 -10.70 12.33 52.38
CA GLU A 404 -11.25 13.34 53.31
C GLU A 404 -11.26 12.84 54.76
N ALA A 405 -11.55 11.55 54.97
CA ALA A 405 -11.49 10.92 56.30
C ALA A 405 -10.05 10.91 56.84
N ILE A 406 -9.07 10.51 56.01
CA ILE A 406 -7.65 10.51 56.38
C ILE A 406 -7.18 11.92 56.74
N ALA A 407 -7.56 12.93 55.94
CA ALA A 407 -7.19 14.32 56.19
C ALA A 407 -7.77 14.88 57.49
N SER A 408 -8.91 14.35 57.95
CA SER A 408 -9.55 14.78 59.20
C SER A 408 -8.95 14.17 60.47
N GLY A 409 -8.19 13.06 60.35
CA GLY A 409 -7.62 12.34 61.50
C GLY A 409 -8.66 11.63 62.39
N ASP A 410 -9.88 11.43 61.89
CA ASP A 410 -10.94 10.66 62.56
C ASP A 410 -10.81 9.18 62.18
N ASP A 411 -10.17 8.40 63.04
CA ASP A 411 -9.86 6.98 62.80
C ASP A 411 -11.13 6.15 62.52
N ASP A 412 -12.24 6.44 63.20
CA ASP A 412 -13.52 5.75 63.01
C ASP A 412 -14.13 6.07 61.63
N ARG A 413 -13.94 7.29 61.13
CA ARG A 413 -14.36 7.69 59.78
C ARG A 413 -13.50 7.04 58.70
N VAL A 414 -12.19 6.93 58.93
CA VAL A 414 -11.25 6.27 58.02
C VAL A 414 -11.62 4.80 57.84
N GLU A 415 -11.89 4.08 58.94
CA GLU A 415 -12.25 2.66 58.87
C GLU A 415 -13.54 2.42 58.08
N ARG A 416 -14.59 3.22 58.32
CA ARG A 416 -15.85 3.12 57.57
C ARG A 416 -15.69 3.42 56.08
N ALA A 417 -14.91 4.44 55.74
CA ALA A 417 -14.66 4.82 54.34
C ALA A 417 -13.85 3.75 53.60
N ALA A 418 -12.85 3.14 54.26
CA ALA A 418 -12.04 2.06 53.70
C ALA A 418 -12.89 0.81 53.41
N ILE A 419 -13.73 0.40 54.37
CA ILE A 419 -14.67 -0.74 54.20
C ILE A 419 -15.66 -0.46 53.04
N ALA A 420 -16.13 0.77 52.90
CA ALA A 420 -17.04 1.14 51.81
C ALA A 420 -16.37 1.04 50.42
N LEU A 421 -15.11 1.48 50.31
CA LEU A 421 -14.32 1.38 49.09
C LEU A 421 -14.05 -0.08 48.72
N GLU A 422 -13.60 -0.90 49.68
CA GLU A 422 -13.32 -2.33 49.47
C GLU A 422 -14.57 -3.08 48.98
N ASN A 423 -15.74 -2.83 49.58
CA ASN A 423 -16.99 -3.44 49.16
C ASN A 423 -17.40 -3.06 47.71
N LEU A 424 -17.09 -1.84 47.27
CA LEU A 424 -17.33 -1.39 45.90
C LEU A 424 -16.37 -2.06 44.90
N GLU A 425 -15.09 -2.16 45.23
CA GLU A 425 -14.09 -2.89 44.43
C GLU A 425 -14.47 -4.37 44.26
N ASP A 426 -14.95 -5.00 45.34
CA ASP A 426 -15.47 -6.35 45.35
C ASP A 426 -16.68 -6.52 44.43
N ALA A 427 -17.62 -5.57 44.46
CA ALA A 427 -18.79 -5.57 43.62
C ALA A 427 -18.44 -5.42 42.13
N GLU A 428 -17.53 -4.49 41.78
CA GLU A 428 -17.07 -4.30 40.41
C GLU A 428 -16.33 -5.52 39.87
N ARG A 429 -15.46 -6.13 40.68
CA ARG A 429 -14.76 -7.38 40.33
C ARG A 429 -15.76 -8.51 40.05
N LYS A 430 -16.76 -8.69 40.92
CA LYS A 430 -17.82 -9.69 40.72
C LYS A 430 -18.65 -9.40 39.47
N ALA A 431 -18.95 -8.13 39.18
CA ALA A 431 -19.67 -7.72 37.97
C ALA A 431 -18.86 -7.98 36.69
N ALA A 432 -17.57 -7.64 36.69
CA ALA A 432 -16.64 -7.93 35.59
C ALA A 432 -16.56 -9.43 35.30
N GLN A 433 -16.43 -10.27 36.32
CA GLN A 433 -16.44 -11.72 36.16
C GLN A 433 -17.77 -12.25 35.60
N ARG A 434 -18.93 -11.70 36.01
CA ARG A 434 -20.24 -12.06 35.43
C ARG A 434 -20.33 -11.68 33.95
N LYS A 435 -19.82 -10.51 33.58
CA LYS A 435 -19.76 -10.03 32.19
C LYS A 435 -18.89 -10.94 31.33
N GLU A 436 -17.74 -11.37 31.85
CA GLU A 436 -16.84 -12.27 31.13
C GLU A 436 -17.45 -13.66 30.95
N ARG A 437 -18.02 -14.26 32.02
CA ARG A 437 -18.76 -15.53 31.91
C ARG A 437 -19.90 -15.47 30.90
N ARG A 438 -20.60 -14.34 30.80
CA ARG A 438 -21.63 -14.14 29.77
C ARG A 438 -21.03 -14.11 28.36
N ARG A 439 -19.92 -13.38 28.15
CA ARG A 439 -19.23 -13.31 26.85
C ARG A 439 -18.73 -14.68 26.41
N GLU A 440 -18.15 -15.44 27.33
CA GLU A 440 -17.69 -16.81 27.10
C GLU A 440 -18.86 -17.72 26.70
N ARG A 441 -19.96 -17.70 27.45
CA ARG A 441 -21.18 -18.45 27.10
C ARG A 441 -21.74 -18.05 25.74
N ASP A 442 -21.76 -16.76 25.42
CA ASP A 442 -22.25 -16.26 24.12
C ASP A 442 -21.30 -16.64 22.97
N ARG A 443 -19.98 -16.73 23.22
CA ARG A 443 -18.99 -17.26 22.26
C ARG A 443 -19.20 -18.77 22.06
N ALA A 444 -19.30 -19.54 23.14
CA ALA A 444 -19.57 -20.98 23.10
C ALA A 444 -20.87 -21.31 22.35
N ARG A 445 -21.96 -20.56 22.61
CA ARG A 445 -23.23 -20.73 21.89
C ARG A 445 -23.08 -20.47 20.39
N ARG A 446 -22.33 -19.44 19.99
CA ARG A 446 -22.06 -19.13 18.57
C ARG A 446 -21.23 -20.22 17.91
N SER A 447 -20.17 -20.68 18.57
CA SER A 447 -19.34 -21.78 18.09
C SER A 447 -20.14 -23.09 17.96
N ALA A 448 -20.96 -23.44 18.95
CA ALA A 448 -21.82 -24.62 18.88
C ALA A 448 -22.80 -24.54 17.70
N LYS A 449 -23.40 -23.37 17.45
CA LYS A 449 -24.29 -23.16 16.29
C LYS A 449 -23.53 -23.34 14.96
N VAL A 450 -22.34 -22.76 14.82
CA VAL A 450 -21.52 -22.88 13.60
C VAL A 450 -21.09 -24.33 13.37
N ASN A 451 -20.70 -25.04 14.43
CA ASN A 451 -20.31 -26.44 14.36
C ASN A 451 -21.50 -27.31 13.92
N ALA A 452 -22.66 -27.15 14.55
CA ALA A 452 -23.88 -27.87 14.17
C ALA A 452 -24.27 -27.60 12.71
N GLN A 453 -24.17 -26.36 12.23
CA GLN A 453 -24.41 -26.05 10.81
C GLN A 453 -23.37 -26.72 9.90
N SER A 454 -22.10 -26.80 10.32
CA SER A 454 -21.05 -27.45 9.53
C SER A 454 -21.27 -28.96 9.45
N ASP A 455 -21.66 -29.59 10.56
CA ASP A 455 -21.97 -31.03 10.62
C ASP A 455 -23.18 -31.37 9.73
N GLU A 456 -24.21 -30.51 9.73
CA GLU A 456 -25.39 -30.66 8.86
C GLU A 456 -25.04 -30.52 7.37
N ILE A 457 -24.14 -29.58 7.03
CA ILE A 457 -23.63 -29.42 5.66
C ILE A 457 -22.87 -30.67 5.22
N LEU A 458 -21.97 -31.18 6.06
CA LEU A 458 -21.20 -32.41 5.77
C LEU A 458 -22.13 -33.62 5.59
N ALA A 459 -23.14 -33.78 6.45
CA ALA A 459 -24.11 -34.86 6.32
C ALA A 459 -24.91 -34.80 5.01
N LYS A 460 -25.20 -33.60 4.49
CA LYS A 460 -25.84 -33.42 3.17
C LYS A 460 -24.87 -33.72 2.03
N ILE A 461 -23.61 -33.31 2.14
CA ILE A 461 -22.58 -33.67 1.15
C ILE A 461 -22.43 -35.19 1.06
N ASP A 462 -22.43 -35.90 2.20
CA ASP A 462 -22.38 -37.36 2.26
C ASP A 462 -23.62 -38.02 1.61
N GLN A 463 -24.76 -37.33 1.58
CA GLN A 463 -25.98 -37.75 0.85
C GLN A 463 -25.90 -37.47 -0.66
N GLY A 464 -24.80 -36.89 -1.14
CA GLY A 464 -24.56 -36.61 -2.56
C GLY A 464 -24.96 -35.21 -3.03
N TYR A 465 -25.28 -34.29 -2.12
CA TYR A 465 -25.55 -32.89 -2.48
C TYR A 465 -24.26 -32.20 -2.95
N ASP A 466 -24.38 -31.28 -3.92
CA ASP A 466 -23.30 -30.35 -4.25
C ASP A 466 -22.97 -29.50 -3.00
N PRO A 467 -21.69 -29.30 -2.65
CA PRO A 467 -21.31 -28.57 -1.44
C PRO A 467 -21.95 -27.18 -1.29
N ALA A 468 -22.14 -26.45 -2.40
CA ALA A 468 -22.77 -25.13 -2.36
C ALA A 468 -24.30 -25.20 -2.17
N GLU A 469 -24.93 -26.26 -2.65
CA GLU A 469 -26.36 -26.53 -2.46
C GLU A 469 -26.64 -26.99 -1.02
N ALA A 470 -25.78 -27.85 -0.47
CA ALA A 470 -25.84 -28.28 0.93
C ALA A 470 -25.73 -27.07 1.88
N GLU A 471 -24.78 -26.16 1.66
CA GLU A 471 -24.68 -24.94 2.47
C GLU A 471 -25.86 -23.99 2.28
N ALA A 472 -26.39 -23.86 1.06
CA ALA A 472 -27.54 -23.01 0.79
C ALA A 472 -28.76 -23.44 1.59
N GLU A 473 -29.01 -24.75 1.68
CA GLU A 473 -30.14 -25.31 2.43
C GLU A 473 -30.00 -25.10 3.95
N VAL A 474 -28.80 -25.30 4.50
CA VAL A 474 -28.54 -25.16 5.95
C VAL A 474 -28.47 -23.70 6.40
N THR A 475 -27.96 -22.81 5.55
CA THR A 475 -27.72 -21.40 5.93
C THR A 475 -28.76 -20.42 5.38
N GLY A 476 -29.61 -20.84 4.44
CA GLY A 476 -30.60 -20.00 3.76
C GLY A 476 -30.00 -19.00 2.77
N LYS A 477 -28.71 -19.11 2.43
CA LYS A 477 -28.05 -18.25 1.44
C LYS A 477 -28.30 -18.78 0.03
N SER A 478 -28.17 -17.92 -0.98
CA SER A 478 -28.24 -18.36 -2.38
C SER A 478 -26.98 -19.15 -2.78
N VAL A 479 -27.19 -20.23 -3.55
CA VAL A 479 -26.10 -21.07 -4.11
C VAL A 479 -25.09 -20.22 -4.89
N GLU A 480 -25.58 -19.23 -5.66
CA GLU A 480 -24.72 -18.32 -6.41
C GLU A 480 -23.78 -17.50 -5.50
N SER A 481 -24.30 -17.00 -4.37
CA SER A 481 -23.50 -16.23 -3.40
C SER A 481 -22.41 -17.09 -2.76
N ILE A 482 -22.74 -18.34 -2.42
CA ILE A 482 -21.81 -19.33 -1.89
C ILE A 482 -20.71 -19.64 -2.90
N ARG A 483 -21.06 -19.95 -4.15
CA ARG A 483 -20.08 -20.24 -5.21
C ARG A 483 -19.17 -19.05 -5.52
N ARG A 484 -19.69 -17.82 -5.53
CA ARG A 484 -18.86 -16.61 -5.67
C ARG A 484 -17.85 -16.46 -4.54
N ARG A 485 -18.28 -16.69 -3.29
CA ARG A 485 -17.41 -16.66 -2.10
C ARG A 485 -16.34 -17.74 -2.18
N ASP A 486 -16.72 -18.96 -2.51
CA ASP A 486 -15.81 -20.11 -2.53
C ASP A 486 -14.80 -19.98 -3.66
N PHE A 487 -15.23 -19.57 -4.86
CA PHE A 487 -14.33 -19.22 -5.95
C PHE A 487 -13.35 -18.11 -5.56
N THR A 488 -13.84 -17.04 -4.91
CA THR A 488 -12.99 -15.93 -4.44
C THR A 488 -11.94 -16.42 -3.43
N ARG A 489 -12.35 -17.28 -2.50
CA ARG A 489 -11.45 -17.87 -1.50
C ARG A 489 -10.38 -18.75 -2.17
N MET A 490 -10.79 -19.61 -3.10
CA MET A 490 -9.88 -20.49 -3.84
C MET A 490 -8.89 -19.70 -4.70
N ALA A 491 -9.38 -18.72 -5.49
CA ALA A 491 -8.54 -17.88 -6.33
C ALA A 491 -7.49 -17.11 -5.51
N ARG A 492 -7.84 -16.65 -4.31
CA ARG A 492 -6.90 -16.00 -3.39
C ARG A 492 -5.88 -16.98 -2.79
N LEU A 493 -6.30 -18.19 -2.44
CA LEU A 493 -5.37 -19.24 -1.98
C LEU A 493 -4.37 -19.64 -3.07
N GLU A 494 -4.78 -19.59 -4.34
CA GLU A 494 -3.90 -19.78 -5.49
C GLU A 494 -3.01 -18.57 -5.80
N GLY A 495 -3.14 -17.46 -5.07
CA GLY A 495 -2.36 -16.25 -5.29
C GLY A 495 -2.74 -15.47 -6.55
N LEU A 496 -3.95 -15.67 -7.09
CA LEU A 496 -4.43 -14.92 -8.24
C LEU A 496 -4.67 -13.44 -7.87
N PRO A 497 -4.27 -12.48 -8.72
CA PRO A 497 -4.50 -11.06 -8.46
C PRO A 497 -5.99 -10.70 -8.65
N GLY A 498 -6.54 -9.88 -7.73
CA GLY A 498 -7.88 -9.30 -7.84
C GLY A 498 -8.58 -9.11 -6.50
N ASP A 499 -9.29 -8.00 -6.35
CA ASP A 499 -9.95 -7.61 -5.09
C ASP A 499 -11.36 -8.18 -4.97
N ASN A 500 -12.02 -8.33 -6.11
CA ASN A 500 -13.40 -8.78 -6.20
C ASN A 500 -13.54 -9.96 -7.16
N PHE A 501 -14.73 -10.57 -7.13
CA PHE A 501 -15.07 -11.74 -7.93
C PHE A 501 -14.76 -11.56 -9.42
N GLU A 502 -15.09 -10.41 -10.04
CA GLU A 502 -14.88 -10.18 -11.47
C GLU A 502 -13.40 -10.08 -11.85
N GLN A 503 -12.58 -9.46 -11.00
CA GLN A 503 -11.14 -9.37 -11.23
C GLN A 503 -10.48 -10.74 -11.04
N LEU A 504 -10.81 -11.47 -9.97
CA LEU A 504 -10.30 -12.82 -9.73
C LEU A 504 -10.74 -13.79 -10.83
N LEU A 505 -11.96 -13.67 -11.32
CA LEU A 505 -12.48 -14.43 -12.46
C LEU A 505 -11.68 -14.13 -13.74
N SER A 506 -11.29 -12.87 -13.94
CA SER A 506 -10.44 -12.48 -15.08
C SER A 506 -9.07 -13.14 -15.01
N SER A 507 -8.45 -13.10 -13.83
CA SER A 507 -7.13 -13.69 -13.58
C SER A 507 -7.15 -15.20 -13.73
N ALA A 508 -8.16 -15.87 -13.16
CA ALA A 508 -8.35 -17.30 -13.32
C ALA A 508 -8.61 -17.69 -14.79
N PHE A 509 -9.42 -16.91 -15.51
CA PHE A 509 -9.67 -17.12 -16.93
C PHE A 509 -8.37 -17.00 -17.74
N HIS A 510 -7.54 -15.99 -17.51
CA HIS A 510 -6.26 -15.82 -18.23
C HIS A 510 -5.26 -16.94 -17.94
N LYS A 511 -5.20 -17.43 -16.70
CA LYS A 511 -4.41 -18.60 -16.33
C LYS A 511 -4.89 -19.84 -17.09
N HIS A 512 -6.19 -20.10 -17.06
CA HIS A 512 -6.79 -21.24 -17.76
C HIS A 512 -6.58 -21.17 -19.29
N ILE A 513 -6.72 -20.00 -19.91
CA ILE A 513 -6.40 -19.82 -21.34
C ILE A 513 -4.93 -20.07 -21.63
N SER A 514 -4.03 -19.71 -20.71
CA SER A 514 -2.60 -19.97 -20.91
C SER A 514 -2.28 -21.46 -20.88
N GLU A 515 -2.95 -22.24 -20.03
CA GLU A 515 -2.85 -23.70 -19.99
C GLU A 515 -3.39 -24.32 -21.29
N LEU A 516 -4.62 -23.94 -21.69
CA LEU A 516 -5.23 -24.42 -22.94
C LEU A 516 -4.41 -24.05 -24.19
N ALA A 517 -3.82 -22.87 -24.21
CA ALA A 517 -2.99 -22.44 -25.33
C ALA A 517 -1.73 -23.33 -25.48
N ILE A 518 -1.13 -23.77 -24.37
CA ILE A 518 0.01 -24.69 -24.40
C ILE A 518 -0.43 -26.06 -24.92
N GLU A 519 -1.57 -26.57 -24.45
CA GLU A 519 -2.13 -27.84 -24.92
C GLU A 519 -2.45 -27.81 -26.43
N ALA A 520 -3.08 -26.73 -26.89
CA ALA A 520 -3.40 -26.52 -28.29
C ALA A 520 -2.14 -26.37 -29.14
N GLU A 521 -1.15 -25.60 -28.69
CA GLU A 521 0.14 -25.44 -29.39
C GLU A 521 0.83 -26.79 -29.58
N ASN A 522 0.86 -27.63 -28.55
CA ASN A 522 1.43 -28.97 -28.62
C ASN A 522 0.65 -29.87 -29.59
N ALA A 523 -0.69 -29.83 -29.56
CA ALA A 523 -1.53 -30.65 -30.41
C ALA A 523 -1.46 -30.25 -31.90
N THR A 524 -1.32 -28.95 -32.18
CA THR A 524 -1.22 -28.41 -33.54
C THR A 524 0.23 -28.27 -34.02
N ASN A 525 1.22 -28.78 -33.28
CA ASN A 525 2.65 -28.59 -33.56
C ASN A 525 3.06 -27.13 -33.82
N GLY A 526 2.45 -26.18 -33.09
CA GLY A 526 2.66 -24.74 -33.25
C GLY A 526 1.80 -24.06 -34.33
N PHE A 527 1.13 -24.82 -35.21
CA PHE A 527 0.31 -24.27 -36.30
C PHE A 527 -1.11 -23.92 -35.86
N MET A 528 -1.25 -23.02 -34.88
CA MET A 528 -2.58 -22.63 -34.37
C MET A 528 -3.30 -21.60 -35.26
N LEU A 529 -2.55 -20.84 -36.06
CA LEU A 529 -3.06 -19.77 -36.92
C LEU A 529 -2.97 -20.16 -38.40
N SER A 530 -3.88 -19.64 -39.21
CA SER A 530 -3.78 -19.78 -40.67
C SER A 530 -2.60 -18.96 -41.21
N ALA A 531 -2.09 -19.36 -42.37
CA ALA A 531 -0.92 -18.72 -43.01
C ALA A 531 -1.07 -17.20 -43.21
N ARG A 532 -2.30 -16.68 -43.28
CA ARG A 532 -2.56 -15.24 -43.39
C ARG A 532 -2.15 -14.47 -42.12
N TYR A 533 -2.36 -15.07 -40.94
CA TYR A 533 -2.20 -14.45 -39.63
C TYR A 533 -1.00 -14.95 -38.84
N ASP A 534 -0.40 -16.06 -39.28
CA ASP A 534 0.83 -16.59 -38.72
C ASP A 534 1.95 -15.53 -38.70
N GLY A 535 2.69 -15.47 -37.58
CA GLY A 535 3.71 -14.45 -37.29
C GLY A 535 3.22 -13.00 -37.13
N LYS A 536 1.92 -12.71 -37.35
CA LYS A 536 1.35 -11.34 -37.28
C LYS A 536 0.46 -11.09 -36.08
N VAL A 537 -0.13 -12.14 -35.51
CA VAL A 537 -1.04 -12.04 -34.37
C VAL A 537 -0.62 -13.07 -33.32
N ASN A 538 -0.83 -12.76 -32.05
CA ASN A 538 -0.62 -13.72 -30.97
C ASN A 538 -1.67 -14.84 -31.06
N PRO A 539 -1.30 -16.13 -31.13
CA PRO A 539 -2.24 -17.25 -31.17
C PRO A 539 -3.24 -17.26 -30.01
N LYS A 540 -2.85 -16.79 -28.82
CA LYS A 540 -3.75 -16.69 -27.65
C LYS A 540 -4.96 -15.79 -27.91
N ASN A 541 -4.89 -14.87 -28.88
CA ASN A 541 -6.00 -14.00 -29.22
C ASN A 541 -7.26 -14.77 -29.68
N LEU A 542 -7.12 -16.02 -30.12
CA LEU A 542 -8.25 -16.88 -30.49
C LEU A 542 -9.32 -16.95 -29.39
N TRP A 543 -8.94 -16.97 -28.10
CA TRP A 543 -9.88 -17.02 -26.96
C TRP A 543 -10.47 -15.67 -26.55
N TYR A 544 -9.95 -14.56 -27.09
CA TYR A 544 -10.37 -13.20 -26.69
C TYR A 544 -11.19 -12.48 -27.77
N VAL A 545 -11.11 -12.92 -29.03
CA VAL A 545 -11.87 -12.33 -30.13
C VAL A 545 -13.27 -12.93 -30.27
N SER A 546 -14.09 -12.39 -31.17
CA SER A 546 -15.39 -12.98 -31.52
C SER A 546 -15.22 -14.29 -32.29
N ASP A 547 -16.22 -15.19 -32.26
CA ASP A 547 -16.14 -16.49 -32.96
C ASP A 547 -15.87 -16.33 -34.46
N LYS A 548 -16.54 -15.36 -35.11
CA LYS A 548 -16.27 -15.01 -36.51
C LYS A 548 -14.79 -14.70 -36.73
N LYS A 549 -14.21 -13.88 -35.86
CA LYS A 549 -12.81 -13.47 -36.01
C LYS A 549 -11.84 -14.60 -35.66
N ALA A 550 -12.18 -15.44 -34.69
CA ALA A 550 -11.42 -16.65 -34.38
C ALA A 550 -11.37 -17.58 -35.60
N ARG A 551 -12.52 -17.83 -36.26
CA ARG A 551 -12.62 -18.67 -37.47
C ARG A 551 -11.76 -18.15 -38.63
N GLU A 552 -11.75 -16.83 -38.82
CA GLU A 552 -10.87 -16.22 -39.83
C GLU A 552 -9.38 -16.43 -39.54
N MET A 553 -9.00 -16.48 -38.26
CA MET A 553 -7.61 -16.48 -37.81
C MET A 553 -7.02 -17.87 -37.61
N MET A 554 -7.83 -18.84 -37.19
CA MET A 554 -7.38 -20.17 -36.82
C MET A 554 -6.97 -21.02 -38.03
N SER A 555 -6.04 -21.95 -37.82
CA SER A 555 -5.75 -23.02 -38.78
C SER A 555 -6.86 -24.09 -38.76
N GLY A 556 -6.84 -24.99 -39.74
CA GLY A 556 -7.71 -26.17 -39.73
C GLY A 556 -7.44 -27.09 -38.53
N ASP A 557 -6.18 -27.28 -38.16
CA ASP A 557 -5.79 -28.10 -37.00
C ASP A 557 -6.28 -27.50 -35.68
N MET A 558 -6.26 -26.18 -35.55
CA MET A 558 -6.79 -25.49 -34.38
C MET A 558 -8.32 -25.52 -34.32
N ALA A 559 -8.99 -25.45 -35.48
CA ALA A 559 -10.44 -25.63 -35.56
C ALA A 559 -10.85 -27.04 -35.11
N ALA A 560 -10.15 -28.07 -35.60
CA ALA A 560 -10.33 -29.46 -35.19
C ALA A 560 -10.12 -29.63 -33.68
N TRP A 561 -9.04 -29.05 -33.15
CA TRP A 561 -8.74 -29.10 -31.73
C TRP A 561 -9.86 -28.48 -30.88
N PHE A 562 -10.40 -27.31 -31.29
CA PHE A 562 -11.53 -26.72 -30.59
C PHE A 562 -12.75 -27.64 -30.61
N ASP A 563 -13.10 -28.25 -31.74
CA ASP A 563 -14.25 -29.14 -31.84
C ASP A 563 -14.11 -30.37 -30.93
N GLU A 564 -12.92 -30.98 -30.89
CA GLU A 564 -12.60 -32.10 -30.00
C GLU A 564 -12.77 -31.74 -28.52
N HIS A 565 -12.33 -30.53 -28.13
CA HIS A 565 -12.36 -30.03 -26.75
C HIS A 565 -13.70 -29.40 -26.35
N GLY A 566 -14.72 -29.55 -27.20
CA GLY A 566 -16.07 -29.08 -26.92
C GLY A 566 -16.25 -27.59 -27.17
N GLY A 567 -15.50 -27.01 -28.09
CA GLY A 567 -15.60 -25.64 -28.56
C GLY A 567 -14.66 -24.66 -27.87
N ARG A 568 -14.89 -23.36 -28.14
CA ARG A 568 -14.07 -22.27 -27.63
C ARG A 568 -14.63 -21.70 -26.32
N ILE A 569 -13.84 -21.77 -25.25
CA ILE A 569 -14.23 -21.16 -23.98
C ILE A 569 -14.08 -19.63 -24.02
N THR A 570 -15.12 -18.93 -23.58
CA THR A 570 -15.11 -17.46 -23.41
C THR A 570 -15.19 -17.11 -21.93
N ARG A 571 -14.82 -15.88 -21.57
CA ARG A 571 -14.96 -15.39 -20.18
C ARG A 571 -16.38 -15.54 -19.65
N GLN A 572 -17.41 -15.29 -20.47
CA GLN A 572 -18.80 -15.42 -20.05
C GLN A 572 -19.20 -16.87 -19.82
N ILE A 573 -18.70 -17.80 -20.64
CA ILE A 573 -18.89 -19.23 -20.41
C ILE A 573 -18.18 -19.68 -19.13
N PHE A 574 -16.93 -19.26 -18.93
CA PHE A 574 -16.17 -19.54 -17.71
C PHE A 574 -16.87 -19.01 -16.46
N LYS A 575 -17.43 -17.79 -16.52
CA LYS A 575 -18.29 -17.25 -15.46
C LYS A 575 -19.48 -18.15 -15.16
N LYS A 576 -20.19 -18.61 -16.19
CA LYS A 576 -21.33 -19.52 -16.04
C LYS A 576 -20.91 -20.85 -15.41
N MET A 577 -19.77 -21.42 -15.80
CA MET A 577 -19.22 -22.66 -15.23
C MET A 577 -18.94 -22.51 -13.73
N VAL A 578 -18.33 -21.41 -13.31
CA VAL A 578 -18.07 -21.11 -11.89
C VAL A 578 -19.37 -20.97 -11.10
N LEU A 579 -20.36 -20.23 -11.64
CA LEU A 579 -21.62 -20.00 -10.94
C LEU A 579 -22.56 -21.22 -10.95
N SER A 580 -22.46 -22.08 -11.95
CA SER A 580 -23.24 -23.32 -12.04
C SER A 580 -22.60 -24.50 -11.31
N GLY A 581 -21.31 -24.43 -10.99
CA GLY A 581 -20.52 -25.57 -10.51
C GLY A 581 -20.28 -26.65 -11.57
N GLN A 582 -20.69 -26.42 -12.82
CA GLN A 582 -20.59 -27.38 -13.92
C GLN A 582 -19.49 -26.96 -14.89
N TYR A 583 -18.38 -27.71 -14.89
CA TYR A 583 -17.18 -27.38 -15.66
C TYR A 583 -17.08 -28.11 -17.01
N SER A 584 -18.16 -28.74 -17.47
CA SER A 584 -18.20 -29.35 -18.81
C SER A 584 -18.49 -28.28 -19.86
N LEU A 585 -17.47 -27.94 -20.68
CA LEU A 585 -17.56 -26.89 -21.70
C LEU A 585 -18.66 -27.15 -22.73
N ARG A 586 -18.81 -28.42 -23.17
CA ARG A 586 -19.86 -28.84 -24.14
C ARG A 586 -21.26 -28.41 -23.74
N ARG A 587 -21.57 -28.32 -22.43
CA ARG A 587 -22.89 -27.86 -21.95
C ARG A 587 -23.20 -26.40 -22.31
N TYR A 588 -22.18 -25.60 -22.61
CA TYR A 588 -22.30 -24.18 -22.91
C TYR A 588 -22.08 -23.83 -24.39
N THR A 589 -21.58 -24.79 -25.17
CA THR A 589 -21.15 -24.61 -26.57
C THR A 589 -21.87 -25.53 -27.55
N ALA A 590 -22.63 -26.54 -27.08
CA ALA A 590 -23.30 -27.54 -27.93
C ALA A 590 -24.32 -27.00 -28.97
N THR A 591 -24.64 -25.71 -28.96
CA THR A 591 -25.51 -25.07 -29.96
C THR A 591 -24.74 -24.30 -31.04
N GLY A 592 -23.41 -24.26 -30.98
CA GLY A 592 -22.57 -23.64 -32.01
C GLY A 592 -22.29 -24.61 -33.16
N GLU A 593 -22.13 -24.07 -34.38
CA GLU A 593 -21.59 -24.83 -35.51
C GLU A 593 -20.14 -25.25 -35.20
N ASP A 594 -19.76 -26.45 -35.60
CA ASP A 594 -18.36 -26.93 -35.55
C ASP A 594 -17.44 -25.91 -36.23
N PHE A 595 -16.23 -25.72 -35.71
CA PHE A 595 -15.27 -24.77 -36.24
C PHE A 595 -14.66 -25.26 -37.58
N LEU A 596 -14.65 -26.57 -37.82
CA LEU A 596 -14.23 -27.18 -39.09
C LEU A 596 -15.27 -27.08 -40.23
N GLN A 597 -16.54 -26.82 -39.91
CA GLN A 597 -17.62 -26.60 -40.89
C GLN A 597 -17.72 -25.11 -41.23
#